data_AF-M6R5T8-F1
#
_entry.id   AF-M6R5T8-F1
#
_cell.length_a   1.000
_cell.length_b   1.000
_cell.length_c   1.000
_cell.angle_alpha   90.00
_cell.angle_beta   90.00
_cell.angle_gamma   90.00
#
_symmetry.space_group_name_H-M   'P 1'
#
loop_
_entity.id
_entity.type
_entity.pdbx_description
1 polymer ?
#
loop_
_entity_poly.entity_id
_entity_poly.type
_entity_poly.pdbx_seq_one_letter_code
_entity_poly.pdbx_strand_id
1 'polypeptide(L)' 'MSQFSVLNVGFGNIVLVSKIVSIIHSDSASAKRIRNEAKSNNSLIDATQGKKTRSIIVTDSNHLILSNLRVESLT' A
#
# COMPACT_ATOMS: atom_id res chain seq x y z
N MET A 1 -13.80 -16.63 17.73
CA MET A 1 -12.55 -15.95 17.34
C MET A 1 -12.89 -14.98 16.23
N SER A 2 -12.64 -13.68 16.39
CA SER A 2 -12.83 -12.75 15.27
C SER A 2 -11.75 -13.03 14.23
N GLN A 3 -12.14 -13.51 13.06
CA GLN A 3 -11.23 -13.68 11.95
C GLN A 3 -10.81 -12.28 11.46
N PHE A 4 -9.54 -11.93 11.62
CA PHE A 4 -9.01 -10.67 11.07
C PHE A 4 -9.04 -10.75 9.54
N SER A 5 -9.79 -9.86 8.90
CA SER A 5 -9.79 -9.76 7.44
C SER A 5 -8.50 -9.07 6.98
N VAL A 6 -7.75 -9.76 6.13
CA VAL A 6 -6.43 -9.35 5.64
C VAL A 6 -6.42 -9.29 4.12
N LEU A 7 -5.68 -8.34 3.58
CA LEU A 7 -5.44 -8.18 2.16
C LEU A 7 -3.98 -8.54 1.86
N ASN A 8 -3.75 -9.44 0.91
CA ASN A 8 -2.41 -9.75 0.39
C ASN A 8 -1.94 -8.60 -0.51
N VAL A 9 -0.79 -8.01 -0.19
CA VAL A 9 -0.21 -6.88 -0.94
C VAL A 9 1.05 -7.27 -1.71
N GLY A 10 1.30 -8.57 -1.89
CA GLY A 10 2.40 -9.15 -2.66
C GLY A 10 3.44 -9.86 -1.80
N PHE A 11 4.04 -10.93 -2.33
CA PHE A 11 5.14 -11.67 -1.70
C PHE A 11 4.89 -12.16 -0.27
N GLY A 12 3.63 -12.51 0.05
CA GLY A 12 3.25 -12.94 1.40
C GLY A 12 3.10 -11.80 2.41
N ASN A 13 3.28 -10.54 2.00
CA ASN A 13 2.96 -9.38 2.82
C ASN A 13 1.45 -9.19 2.90
N ILE A 14 0.97 -8.80 4.07
CA ILE A 14 -0.45 -8.59 4.35
C ILE A 14 -0.68 -7.25 5.04
N VAL A 15 -1.85 -6.65 4.80
CA VAL A 15 -2.36 -5.53 5.58
C VAL A 15 -3.75 -5.87 6.12
N LEU A 16 -4.10 -5.33 7.28
CA LEU A 16 -5.45 -5.46 7.83
C LEU A 16 -6.43 -4.65 6.97
N VAL A 17 -7.50 -5.28 6.49
CA VAL A 17 -8.52 -4.60 5.67
C VAL A 17 -9.16 -3.44 6.44
N SER A 18 -9.35 -3.60 7.75
CA SER A 18 -9.90 -2.56 8.64
C SER A 18 -9.03 -1.31 8.79
N LYS A 19 -7.79 -1.33 8.27
CA LYS A 19 -6.84 -0.21 8.32
C LYS A 19 -6.70 0.52 7.00
N ILE A 20 -7.31 0.03 5.93
CA ILE A 20 -7.22 0.63 4.60
C ILE A 20 -8.23 1.76 4.46
N VAL A 21 -7.75 2.94 4.09
CA VAL A 21 -8.59 4.09 3.70
C VAL A 21 -8.82 4.09 2.20
N SER A 22 -7.77 3.82 1.41
CA SER A 22 -7.88 3.75 -0.05
C SER A 22 -6.76 2.93 -0.67
N ILE A 23 -6.98 2.47 -1.91
CA ILE A 23 -5.98 1.82 -2.76
C ILE A 23 -5.94 2.62 -4.06
N ILE A 24 -4.77 3.12 -4.44
CA ILE A 24 -4.60 4.01 -5.60
C ILE A 24 -3.50 3.54 -6.54
N HIS A 25 -3.57 3.98 -7.80
CA HIS A 25 -2.50 3.76 -8.77
C HIS A 25 -1.24 4.56 -8.41
N SER A 26 -0.06 3.95 -8.61
CA SER A 26 1.24 4.57 -8.31
C SER A 26 1.74 5.59 -9.34
N ASP A 27 1.09 5.68 -10.49
CA ASP A 27 1.69 6.27 -11.69
C ASP A 27 1.44 7.79 -11.82
N SER A 28 0.57 8.36 -10.97
CA SER A 28 0.24 9.79 -10.99
C SER A 28 1.32 10.67 -10.32
N ALA A 29 1.36 11.95 -10.68
CA ALA A 29 2.23 12.93 -10.02
C ALA A 29 1.92 13.06 -8.51
N SER A 30 0.64 13.03 -8.15
CA SER A 30 0.20 13.03 -6.74
C SER A 30 0.66 11.79 -5.98
N ALA A 31 0.60 10.61 -6.60
CA ALA A 31 1.10 9.36 -6.00
C ALA A 31 2.62 9.43 -5.73
N LYS A 32 3.39 9.99 -6.66
CA LYS A 32 4.83 10.23 -6.45
C LYS A 32 5.09 11.19 -5.29
N ARG A 33 4.29 12.25 -5.17
CA ARG A 33 4.40 13.24 -4.07
C ARG A 33 4.17 12.60 -2.71
N ILE A 34 3.02 11.93 -2.51
CA ILE A 34 2.68 11.32 -1.22
C ILE A 34 3.68 10.22 -0.82
N ARG A 35 4.22 9.48 -1.79
CA ARG A 35 5.25 8.47 -1.53
C ARG A 35 6.53 9.09 -1.01
N ASN A 36 6.95 10.21 -1.59
CA ASN A 36 8.13 10.93 -1.13
C ASN A 36 7.92 11.50 0.28
N GLU A 37 6.74 12.06 0.56
CA GLU A 37 6.36 12.55 1.90
C GLU A 37 6.38 11.42 2.93
N ALA A 38 5.77 10.27 2.62
CA ALA A 38 5.79 9.11 3.50
C ALA A 38 7.21 8.57 3.74
N LYS A 39 8.08 8.61 2.71
CA LYS A 39 9.49 8.25 2.86
C LYS A 39 10.21 9.19 3.82
N SER A 40 9.98 10.50 3.69
CA SER A 40 10.55 11.50 4.60
C SER A 40 10.04 11.36 6.03
N ASN A 41 8.80 10.92 6.20
CA ASN A 41 8.15 10.77 7.51
C ASN A 41 8.33 9.38 8.14
N ASN A 42 9.18 8.51 7.58
CA ASN A 42 9.35 7.11 8.01
C ASN A 42 8.03 6.31 8.07
N SER A 43 7.01 6.69 7.28
CA SER A 43 5.70 6.01 7.20
C SER A 43 5.52 5.22 5.89
N LEU A 44 6.58 5.10 5.08
CA LEU A 44 6.58 4.31 3.86
C LEU A 44 7.03 2.87 4.13
N ILE A 45 6.18 1.91 3.78
CA ILE A 45 6.46 0.48 3.83
C ILE A 45 6.57 -0.05 2.40
N ASP A 46 7.70 -0.63 2.05
CA ASP A 46 7.91 -1.21 0.72
C ASP A 46 7.66 -2.73 0.73
N ALA A 47 6.51 -3.16 0.19
CA ALA A 47 6.15 -4.57 0.03
C ALA A 47 6.43 -5.10 -1.39
N THR A 48 7.18 -4.36 -2.22
CA THR A 48 7.37 -4.70 -3.65
C THR A 48 8.48 -5.71 -3.92
N GLN A 49 9.36 -6.00 -2.95
CA GLN A 49 10.56 -6.84 -3.13
C GLN A 49 11.39 -6.42 -4.35
N GLY A 50 11.53 -5.11 -4.58
CA GLY A 50 12.28 -4.54 -5.70
C GLY A 50 11.57 -4.61 -7.06
N LYS A 51 10.32 -5.09 -7.13
CA LYS A 51 9.51 -5.00 -8.35
C LYS A 51 8.93 -3.59 -8.51
N LYS A 52 8.48 -3.29 -9.73
CA LYS A 52 7.78 -2.04 -10.03
C LYS A 52 6.57 -1.89 -9.10
N THR A 53 6.51 -0.78 -8.36
CA THR A 53 5.28 -0.36 -7.66
C THR A 53 4.15 -0.17 -8.68
N ARG A 54 3.02 -0.81 -8.45
CA ARG A 54 1.82 -0.71 -9.30
C ARG A 54 0.62 -0.12 -8.57
N SER A 55 0.61 -0.20 -7.25
CA SER A 55 -0.40 0.40 -6.40
C SER A 55 0.21 0.88 -5.08
N ILE A 56 -0.52 1.79 -4.43
CA ILE A 56 -0.22 2.31 -3.10
C ILE A 56 -1.47 2.09 -2.25
N ILE A 57 -1.30 1.42 -1.12
CA ILE A 57 -2.33 1.27 -0.09
C ILE A 57 -2.12 2.38 0.93
N VAL A 58 -3.18 3.16 1.19
CA VAL A 58 -3.19 4.24 2.18
C VAL A 58 -3.91 3.76 3.44
N THR A 59 -3.26 3.85 4.59
CA THR A 59 -3.86 3.46 5.87
C THR A 59 -4.42 4.65 6.68
N ASP A 60 -5.27 4.35 7.66
CA ASP A 60 -5.80 5.33 8.64
C ASP A 60 -4.70 6.03 9.46
N SER A 61 -3.56 5.37 9.62
CA SER A 61 -2.35 5.86 10.30
C SER A 61 -1.40 6.65 9.38
N ASN A 62 -1.83 7.02 8.17
CA ASN A 62 -1.00 7.67 7.14
C ASN A 62 0.24 6.87 6.70
N HIS A 63 0.29 5.56 7.01
CA HIS A 63 1.30 4.71 6.41
C HIS A 63 0.92 4.45 4.96
N LEU A 64 1.93 4.51 4.09
CA LEU A 64 1.78 4.12 2.69
C LEU A 64 2.48 2.80 2.48
N ILE A 65 1.74 1.81 1.98
CA ILE A 65 2.28 0.50 1.65
C ILE A 65 2.37 0.40 0.13
N LEU A 66 3.58 0.20 -0.39
CA LEU A 66 3.82 0.02 -1.81
C LEU A 66 3.61 -1.44 -2.19
N SER A 67 2.84 -1.70 -3.24
CA SER A 67 2.61 -3.05 -3.75
C SER A 67 2.98 -3.19 -5.23
N ASN A 68 3.43 -4.38 -5.61
CA ASN A 68 3.63 -4.76 -7.01
C ASN A 68 2.33 -5.24 -7.69
N LEU A 69 1.26 -5.44 -6.91
CA LEU A 69 -0.05 -5.83 -7.41
C LEU A 69 -0.77 -4.60 -7.95
N ARG A 70 -1.60 -4.79 -8.99
CA ARG A 70 -2.40 -3.70 -9.55
C ARG A 70 -3.62 -3.45 -8.65
N VAL A 71 -4.20 -2.26 -8.73
CA VAL A 71 -5.39 -1.88 -7.94
C VAL A 71 -6.52 -2.88 -8.16
N GLU A 72 -6.76 -3.27 -9.41
CA GLU A 72 -7.81 -4.21 -9.82
C GLU A 72 -7.61 -5.63 -9.28
N SER A 73 -6.41 -5.97 -8.81
CA SER A 73 -6.12 -7.25 -8.17
C SER A 73 -6.37 -7.24 -6.65
N LEU A 74 -6.62 -6.06 -6.08
CA LEU A 74 -6.73 -5.82 -4.64
C LEU A 74 -8.14 -5.43 -4.19
N THR A 75 -9.01 -5.04 -5.13
CA THR A 75 -10.41 -4.63 -4.92
C THR A 75 -11.36 -5.68 -5.48
#